data_AF-A0A7Z0GKD4-F1
#
_entry.id   AF-A0A7Z0GKD4-F1
#
_cell.length_a   1.000
_cell.length_b   1.000
_cell.length_c   1.000
_cell.angle_alpha   90.00
_cell.angle_beta   90.00
_cell.angle_gamma   90.00
#
_symmetry.space_group_name_H-M   'P 1'
#
loop_
_entity.id
_entity.type
_entity.pdbx_description
1 polymer ?
#
loop_
_entity_poly.entity_id
_entity_poly.type
_entity_poly.pdbx_seq_one_letter_code
_entity_poly.pdbx_strand_id
1 'polypeptide(L)'
;MDSPDNSPQIGSVDVERDALNKGGAQLAQLIEDLGFKLDTESASGAPTDGWRVLRRHAGRATLLGTPISSEGDSWRLATVQLDTGAGIVRVHPETARLRPSRADRRRPLELRWPALMETGSDLEDFAIDIVNVGSTRWLPNDDTFYVIGIFTKPGVTSFDYGVVSSGSSKAVPLDPQEYARVPIHIDPKTWADLEPGNYDLHTVLIGLNLHGTVPLRVSVSAEIIARHVARAPRPRRTVAERRRSVESQIDQLRSLISAGASLAPLAQAVSSSATEEDALVRIRDLLVCDEQTAQTIYGSSLRELRPGNAATLQQQIDELARHLDKT
;
A
#
# COMPACT_ATOMS: atom_id res chain seq x y z
N MET A 1 18.35 -16.73 -20.30
CA MET A 1 17.46 -15.63 -19.88
C MET A 1 18.09 -15.10 -18.61
N ASP A 2 18.63 -13.88 -18.65
CA ASP A 2 19.33 -13.30 -17.50
C ASP A 2 18.37 -13.18 -16.32
N SER A 3 18.88 -13.47 -15.11
CA SER A 3 18.13 -13.21 -13.89
C SER A 3 17.66 -11.75 -13.90
N PRO A 4 16.37 -11.45 -13.61
CA PRO A 4 15.85 -10.08 -13.63
C PRO A 4 16.66 -9.12 -12.76
N ASP A 5 17.36 -9.68 -11.78
CA ASP A 5 18.21 -9.00 -10.83
C ASP A 5 19.53 -8.44 -11.42
N ASN A 6 20.02 -9.02 -12.52
CA ASN A 6 21.22 -8.57 -13.26
C ASN A 6 20.88 -7.59 -14.40
N SER A 7 19.60 -7.42 -14.68
CA SER A 7 19.13 -6.50 -15.71
C SER A 7 19.16 -5.05 -15.20
N PRO A 8 19.50 -4.07 -16.05
CA PRO A 8 19.34 -2.66 -15.71
C PRO A 8 17.86 -2.33 -15.45
N GLN A 9 17.61 -1.19 -14.80
CA GLN A 9 16.25 -0.74 -14.51
C GLN A 9 15.95 0.62 -15.12
N ILE A 10 14.73 0.83 -15.60
CA ILE A 10 14.23 2.18 -15.88
C ILE A 10 13.06 2.44 -14.93
N GLY A 11 13.22 3.43 -14.04
CA GLY A 11 12.35 3.51 -12.86
C GLY A 11 12.42 2.18 -12.09
N SER A 12 11.29 1.65 -11.61
CA SER A 12 11.22 0.39 -10.85
C SER A 12 11.19 -0.89 -11.69
N VAL A 13 11.29 -0.79 -13.02
CA VAL A 13 11.10 -1.93 -13.94
C VAL A 13 12.43 -2.43 -14.48
N ASP A 14 12.67 -3.74 -14.35
CA ASP A 14 13.78 -4.43 -15.00
C ASP A 14 13.56 -4.47 -16.53
N VAL A 15 14.60 -4.10 -17.28
CA VAL A 15 14.55 -4.02 -18.75
C VAL A 15 15.66 -4.84 -19.39
N GLU A 16 15.38 -5.42 -20.55
CA GLU A 16 16.38 -6.20 -21.28
C GLU A 16 17.51 -5.30 -21.78
N ARG A 17 18.77 -5.66 -21.50
CA ARG A 17 19.94 -4.84 -21.87
C ARG A 17 20.02 -4.62 -23.39
N ASP A 18 19.69 -5.64 -24.19
CA ASP A 18 19.68 -5.53 -25.64
C ASP A 18 18.62 -4.55 -26.16
N ALA A 19 17.51 -4.39 -25.43
CA ALA A 19 16.46 -3.43 -25.82
C ALA A 19 16.93 -1.97 -25.71
N LEU A 20 17.88 -1.69 -24.80
CA LEU A 20 18.44 -0.34 -24.62
C LEU A 20 19.29 0.09 -25.81
N ASN A 21 19.98 -0.86 -26.46
CA ASN A 21 20.91 -0.59 -27.55
C ASN A 21 20.26 -0.66 -28.94
N LYS A 22 19.02 -1.14 -29.05
CA LYS A 22 18.31 -1.22 -30.34
C LYS A 22 17.89 0.17 -30.82
N GLY A 23 17.97 0.40 -32.12
CA GLY A 23 17.32 1.53 -32.77
C GLY A 23 15.81 1.50 -32.50
N GLY A 24 15.22 2.66 -32.25
CA GLY A 24 13.78 2.77 -32.03
C GLY A 24 13.02 3.04 -33.32
N ALA A 25 11.72 2.75 -33.29
CA ALA A 25 10.77 3.03 -34.36
C ALA A 25 9.91 4.25 -34.01
N GLN A 26 9.06 4.67 -34.95
CA GLN A 26 8.00 5.61 -34.66
C GLN A 26 6.96 5.00 -33.73
N LEU A 27 6.46 5.79 -32.77
CA LEU A 27 5.49 5.33 -31.78
C LEU A 27 4.24 4.73 -32.43
N ALA A 28 3.66 5.43 -33.41
CA ALA A 28 2.47 4.98 -34.11
C ALA A 28 2.69 3.65 -34.83
N GLN A 29 3.78 3.54 -35.59
CA GLN A 29 4.13 2.30 -36.31
C GLN A 29 4.36 1.14 -35.33
N LEU A 30 5.11 1.37 -34.25
CA LEU A 30 5.39 0.33 -33.27
C LEU A 30 4.11 -0.19 -32.60
N ILE A 31 3.17 0.70 -32.31
CA ILE A 31 1.88 0.33 -31.70
C ILE A 31 1.02 -0.47 -32.68
N GLU A 32 0.99 -0.05 -33.94
CA GLU A 32 0.29 -0.76 -35.02
C GLU A 32 0.86 -2.16 -35.24
N ASP A 33 2.19 -2.29 -35.36
CA ASP A 33 2.88 -3.56 -35.54
C ASP A 33 2.63 -4.55 -34.37
N LEU A 34 2.46 -4.01 -33.17
CA LEU A 34 2.15 -4.79 -31.97
C LEU A 34 0.66 -5.12 -31.82
N GLY A 35 -0.20 -4.57 -32.68
CA GLY A 35 -1.66 -4.77 -32.64
C GLY A 35 -2.34 -4.10 -31.45
N PHE A 36 -1.80 -2.97 -30.98
CA PHE A 36 -2.36 -2.20 -29.87
C PHE A 36 -3.04 -0.91 -30.34
N LYS A 37 -3.77 -0.27 -29.43
CA LYS A 37 -4.33 1.09 -29.62
C LYS A 37 -3.53 2.08 -28.78
N LEU A 38 -3.34 3.29 -29.29
CA LEU A 38 -2.72 4.38 -28.53
C LEU A 38 -3.80 5.21 -27.85
N ASP A 39 -3.64 5.47 -26.55
CA ASP A 39 -4.32 6.57 -25.88
C ASP A 39 -3.67 7.90 -26.31
N THR A 40 -4.28 8.56 -27.29
CA THR A 40 -3.77 9.79 -27.90
C THR A 40 -3.67 10.95 -26.91
N GLU A 41 -4.51 10.98 -25.87
CA GLU A 41 -4.45 12.02 -24.85
C GLU A 41 -3.15 11.88 -24.03
N SER A 42 -2.83 10.65 -23.61
CA SER A 42 -1.59 10.37 -22.87
C SER A 42 -0.32 10.64 -23.69
N ALA A 43 -0.39 10.50 -25.01
CA ALA A 43 0.73 10.69 -25.93
C ALA A 43 1.01 12.16 -26.28
N SER A 44 0.19 13.10 -25.81
CA SER A 44 0.41 14.52 -26.05
C SER A 44 1.79 14.96 -25.53
N GLY A 45 2.63 15.50 -26.42
CA GLY A 45 4.00 15.92 -26.10
C GLY A 45 5.02 14.79 -25.96
N ALA A 46 4.66 13.55 -26.28
CA ALA A 46 5.62 12.45 -26.35
C ALA A 46 6.48 12.54 -27.62
N PRO A 47 7.75 12.09 -27.59
CA PRO A 47 8.55 11.98 -28.82
C PRO A 47 7.87 11.07 -29.84
N THR A 48 7.98 11.41 -31.11
CA THR A 48 7.43 10.61 -32.22
C THR A 48 8.29 9.38 -32.51
N ASP A 49 9.61 9.51 -32.37
CA ASP A 49 10.60 8.53 -32.78
C ASP A 49 11.35 7.91 -31.59
N GLY A 50 12.10 6.84 -31.86
CA GLY A 50 12.93 6.18 -30.86
C GLY A 50 12.15 5.24 -29.94
N TRP A 51 10.93 4.84 -30.26
CA TRP A 51 10.22 3.90 -29.39
C TRP A 51 10.67 2.46 -29.61
N ARG A 52 10.85 1.72 -28.52
CA ARG A 52 11.23 0.31 -28.54
C ARG A 52 10.56 -0.46 -27.41
N VAL A 53 10.40 -1.77 -27.60
CA VAL A 53 9.88 -2.66 -26.57
C VAL A 53 10.98 -2.91 -25.53
N LEU A 54 10.73 -2.47 -24.30
CA LEU A 54 11.67 -2.62 -23.17
C LEU A 54 11.43 -3.91 -22.36
N ARG A 55 10.18 -4.38 -22.35
CA ARG A 55 9.80 -5.59 -21.63
C ARG A 55 8.64 -6.32 -22.29
N ARG A 56 8.72 -7.66 -22.25
CA ARG A 56 7.63 -8.56 -22.63
C ARG A 56 7.20 -9.43 -21.45
N HIS A 57 5.93 -9.79 -21.42
CA HIS A 57 5.36 -10.79 -20.52
C HIS A 57 4.55 -11.79 -21.36
N ALA A 58 4.82 -13.09 -21.20
CA ALA A 58 4.21 -14.15 -22.01
C ALA A 58 4.26 -13.85 -23.53
N GLY A 59 5.39 -13.31 -24.02
CA GLY A 59 5.61 -12.95 -25.43
C GLY A 59 4.99 -11.61 -25.87
N ARG A 60 4.07 -11.03 -25.10
CA ARG A 60 3.44 -9.73 -25.43
C ARG A 60 4.21 -8.57 -24.82
N ALA A 61 4.31 -7.46 -25.54
CA ALA A 61 4.94 -6.25 -25.00
C ALA A 61 4.09 -5.66 -23.87
N THR A 62 4.74 -5.31 -22.77
CA THR A 62 4.10 -4.71 -21.58
C THR A 62 4.67 -3.34 -21.24
N LEU A 63 5.91 -3.06 -21.65
CA LEU A 63 6.56 -1.77 -21.47
C LEU A 63 7.28 -1.36 -22.75
N LEU A 64 7.02 -0.13 -23.19
CA LEU A 64 7.72 0.54 -24.27
C LEU A 64 8.49 1.75 -23.70
N GLY A 65 9.52 2.19 -24.40
CA GLY A 65 10.16 3.45 -24.07
C GLY A 65 11.03 4.02 -25.16
N THR A 66 11.39 5.29 -24.97
CA THR A 66 12.29 6.06 -25.82
C THR A 66 13.21 6.92 -24.96
N PRO A 67 14.52 7.00 -25.25
CA PRO A 67 15.43 7.91 -24.56
C PRO A 67 15.10 9.35 -24.96
N ILE A 68 15.15 10.24 -23.97
CA ILE A 68 14.90 11.68 -24.13
C ILE A 68 16.22 12.44 -24.23
N SER A 69 17.28 11.93 -23.61
CA SER A 69 18.62 12.48 -23.69
C SER A 69 19.46 11.74 -24.73
N SER A 70 20.40 12.46 -25.35
CA SER A 70 21.42 11.87 -26.23
C SER A 70 22.36 10.92 -25.48
N GLU A 71 22.49 11.10 -24.16
CA GLU A 71 23.28 10.22 -23.28
C GLU A 71 22.53 8.94 -22.87
N GLY A 72 21.21 8.86 -23.11
CA GLY A 72 20.40 7.68 -22.83
C GLY A 72 20.15 7.43 -21.34
N ASP A 73 20.38 8.41 -20.47
CA ASP A 73 20.19 8.34 -19.03
C ASP A 73 18.74 8.58 -18.59
N SER A 74 17.93 9.24 -19.43
CA SER A 74 16.54 9.59 -19.17
C SER A 74 15.61 9.07 -20.26
N TRP A 75 14.50 8.45 -19.85
CA TRP A 75 13.59 7.72 -20.73
C TRP A 75 12.14 8.16 -20.52
N ARG A 76 11.40 8.27 -21.62
CA ARG A 76 9.94 8.32 -21.61
C ARG A 76 9.41 6.90 -21.72
N LEU A 77 8.42 6.57 -20.90
CA LEU A 77 7.85 5.23 -20.82
C LEU A 77 6.41 5.20 -21.30
N ALA A 78 5.98 4.06 -21.82
CA ALA A 78 4.57 3.75 -22.04
C ALA A 78 4.27 2.33 -21.58
N THR A 79 3.17 2.15 -20.87
CA THR A 79 2.70 0.83 -20.43
C THR A 79 1.59 0.35 -21.33
N VAL A 80 1.52 -0.98 -21.50
CA VAL A 80 0.44 -1.63 -22.24
C VAL A 80 -0.53 -2.22 -21.24
N GLN A 81 -1.75 -1.70 -21.23
CA GLN A 81 -2.87 -2.25 -20.48
C GLN A 81 -3.55 -3.33 -21.33
N LEU A 82 -3.48 -4.57 -20.84
CA LEU A 82 -4.04 -5.73 -21.51
C LEU A 82 -5.41 -6.04 -20.89
N ASP A 83 -6.41 -5.19 -21.16
CA ASP A 83 -7.80 -5.49 -20.83
C ASP A 83 -8.39 -6.49 -21.84
N THR A 84 -9.62 -6.98 -21.62
CA THR A 84 -10.30 -7.88 -22.55
C THR A 84 -10.52 -7.20 -23.91
N GLY A 85 -9.58 -7.37 -24.84
CA GLY A 85 -9.61 -6.77 -26.18
C GLY A 85 -8.21 -6.47 -26.74
N ALA A 86 -8.15 -5.50 -27.66
CA ALA A 86 -6.88 -4.94 -28.12
C ALA A 86 -6.25 -4.12 -26.99
N GLY A 87 -4.99 -4.40 -26.64
CA GLY A 87 -4.31 -3.70 -25.55
C GLY A 87 -4.20 -2.21 -25.83
N ILE A 88 -4.30 -1.40 -24.78
CA ILE A 88 -4.20 0.07 -24.85
C ILE A 88 -2.83 0.49 -24.34
N VAL A 89 -2.10 1.26 -25.15
CA VAL A 89 -0.83 1.87 -24.78
C VAL A 89 -1.08 3.23 -24.18
N ARG A 90 -0.58 3.44 -22.97
CA ARG A 90 -0.64 4.72 -22.26
C ARG A 90 0.76 5.24 -22.01
N VAL A 91 1.05 6.45 -22.47
CA VAL A 91 2.33 7.12 -22.26
C VAL A 91 2.34 7.79 -20.89
N HIS A 92 3.40 7.58 -20.12
CA HIS A 92 3.57 8.24 -18.83
C HIS A 92 3.99 9.70 -19.03
N PRO A 93 3.43 10.65 -18.27
CA PRO A 93 3.78 12.07 -18.38
C PRO A 93 5.17 12.39 -17.82
N GLU A 94 5.71 11.51 -16.96
CA GLU A 94 7.01 11.67 -16.32
C GLU A 94 8.11 10.93 -17.10
N THR A 95 9.35 11.37 -16.90
CA THR A 95 10.53 10.64 -17.37
C THR A 95 11.10 9.79 -16.24
N ALA A 96 11.74 8.68 -16.61
CA ALA A 96 12.35 7.75 -15.69
C ALA A 96 13.83 7.60 -16.03
N ARG A 97 14.68 7.53 -15.00
CA ARG A 97 16.12 7.36 -15.18
C ARG A 97 16.47 5.91 -15.45
N LEU A 98 17.43 5.69 -16.33
CA LEU A 98 18.13 4.42 -16.47
C LEU A 98 19.06 4.25 -15.27
N ARG A 99 19.00 3.08 -14.65
CA ARG A 99 19.76 2.71 -13.45
C ARG A 99 20.51 1.40 -13.69
N PRO A 100 21.69 1.23 -13.06
CA PRO A 100 22.37 -0.05 -13.03
C PRO A 100 21.49 -1.16 -12.41
N SER A 101 21.89 -2.41 -12.61
CA SER A 101 21.14 -3.55 -12.08
C SER A 101 21.04 -3.52 -10.56
N ARG A 102 20.06 -4.23 -9.99
CA ARG A 102 19.98 -4.40 -8.52
C ARG A 102 21.23 -5.09 -8.00
N ALA A 103 21.72 -6.11 -8.70
CA ALA A 103 22.94 -6.81 -8.36
C ALA A 103 24.17 -5.88 -8.29
N ASP A 104 24.34 -4.99 -9.26
CA ASP A 104 25.45 -4.02 -9.26
C ASP A 104 25.34 -3.05 -8.09
N ARG A 105 24.14 -2.52 -7.85
CA ARG A 105 23.89 -1.52 -6.80
C ARG A 105 23.95 -2.08 -5.40
N ARG A 106 23.59 -3.35 -5.19
CA ARG A 106 23.67 -4.01 -3.89
C ARG A 106 25.05 -4.56 -3.56
N ARG A 107 25.90 -4.77 -4.58
CA ARG A 107 27.22 -5.41 -4.42
C ARG A 107 28.08 -4.86 -3.25
N PRO A 108 28.16 -3.54 -3.01
CA PRO A 108 28.96 -3.01 -1.91
C PRO A 108 28.20 -2.94 -0.57
N LEU A 109 26.97 -3.47 -0.48
CA LEU A 109 26.14 -3.39 0.72
C LEU A 109 26.01 -4.75 1.41
N GLU A 110 25.96 -4.72 2.74
CA GLU A 110 25.63 -5.86 3.58
C GLU A 110 24.55 -5.50 4.59
N LEU A 111 23.72 -6.49 4.94
CA LEU A 111 22.80 -6.39 6.07
C LEU A 111 23.45 -7.03 7.30
N ARG A 112 23.60 -6.25 8.38
CA ARG A 112 24.25 -6.69 9.62
C ARG A 112 23.35 -6.45 10.82
N TRP A 113 23.24 -7.45 11.69
CA TRP A 113 22.54 -7.29 12.95
C TRP A 113 23.31 -6.36 13.90
N PRO A 114 22.65 -5.35 14.49
CA PRO A 114 23.22 -4.58 15.58
C PRO A 114 23.60 -5.48 16.76
N ALA A 115 24.71 -5.20 17.45
CA ALA A 115 25.11 -5.95 18.65
C ALA A 115 24.01 -6.03 19.72
N LEU A 116 23.19 -4.97 19.85
CA LEU A 116 22.04 -4.92 20.76
C LEU A 116 20.99 -6.01 20.46
N MET A 117 20.85 -6.42 19.20
CA MET A 117 19.92 -7.47 18.77
C MET A 117 20.48 -8.86 19.06
N GLU A 118 21.80 -9.02 19.03
CA GLU A 118 22.49 -10.29 19.34
C GLU A 118 22.45 -10.61 20.85
N THR A 119 22.40 -9.59 21.71
CA THR A 119 22.37 -9.75 23.17
C THR A 119 20.97 -9.98 23.75
N GLY A 120 19.92 -10.03 22.92
CA GLY A 120 18.57 -10.43 23.34
C GLY A 120 17.79 -9.38 24.14
N SER A 121 18.21 -8.12 24.14
CA SER A 121 17.52 -7.03 24.84
C SER A 121 16.31 -6.54 24.04
N ASP A 122 15.14 -6.50 24.71
CA ASP A 122 13.83 -6.02 24.27
C ASP A 122 13.55 -6.05 22.75
N LEU A 123 12.94 -7.15 22.31
CA LEU A 123 12.43 -7.40 20.96
C LEU A 123 11.24 -6.51 20.57
N GLU A 124 11.13 -5.30 21.15
CA GLU A 124 9.98 -4.41 20.90
C GLU A 124 10.00 -3.85 19.48
N ASP A 125 11.19 -3.55 18.94
CA ASP A 125 11.38 -3.01 17.60
C ASP A 125 12.65 -3.58 16.97
N PHE A 126 12.49 -4.45 15.98
CA PHE A 126 13.61 -5.02 15.23
C PHE A 126 14.23 -3.97 14.29
N ALA A 127 15.56 -3.90 14.27
CA ALA A 127 16.31 -3.04 13.37
C ALA A 127 17.51 -3.78 12.79
N ILE A 128 17.91 -3.38 11.58
CA ILE A 128 19.12 -3.89 10.92
C ILE A 128 20.00 -2.74 10.44
N ASP A 129 21.32 -2.95 10.44
CA ASP A 129 22.27 -2.01 9.87
C ASP A 129 22.51 -2.38 8.40
N ILE A 130 22.27 -1.43 7.50
CA ILE A 130 22.69 -1.49 6.10
C ILE A 130 24.08 -0.86 6.04
N VAL A 131 25.11 -1.66 5.80
CA VAL A 131 26.52 -1.24 5.87
C VAL A 131 27.09 -1.20 4.46
N ASN A 132 27.80 -0.11 4.12
CA ASN A 132 28.62 -0.08 2.91
C ASN A 132 29.98 -0.75 3.19
N VAL A 133 30.16 -1.98 2.72
CA VAL A 133 31.42 -2.72 2.81
C VAL A 133 32.34 -2.50 1.60
N GLY A 134 31.88 -1.74 0.61
CA GLY A 134 32.67 -1.35 -0.55
C GLY A 134 33.77 -0.33 -0.22
N SER A 135 34.68 -0.13 -1.19
CA SER A 135 35.79 0.82 -1.07
C SER A 135 35.44 2.24 -1.51
N THR A 136 34.23 2.47 -2.02
CA THR A 136 33.76 3.77 -2.51
C THR A 136 32.43 4.14 -1.86
N ARG A 137 32.11 5.43 -1.81
CA ARG A 137 30.81 5.90 -1.37
C ARG A 137 29.69 5.26 -2.19
N TRP A 138 28.73 4.68 -1.51
CA TRP A 138 27.50 4.18 -2.10
C TRP A 138 26.50 5.33 -2.24
N LEU A 139 25.91 5.47 -3.42
CA LEU A 139 24.91 6.49 -3.72
C LEU A 139 23.57 5.83 -4.07
N PRO A 140 22.46 6.25 -3.42
CA PRO A 140 21.14 5.75 -3.76
C PRO A 140 20.71 6.27 -5.12
N ASN A 141 20.17 5.38 -5.97
CA ASN A 141 19.63 5.75 -7.28
C ASN A 141 18.11 5.63 -7.25
N ASP A 142 17.42 6.50 -6.49
CA ASP A 142 16.00 6.34 -6.12
C ASP A 142 15.71 5.03 -5.37
N ASP A 143 16.72 4.56 -4.64
CA ASP A 143 16.62 3.41 -3.76
C ASP A 143 15.89 3.77 -2.46
N THR A 144 15.29 2.75 -1.86
CA THR A 144 14.64 2.85 -0.56
C THR A 144 15.25 1.86 0.40
N PHE A 145 15.40 2.26 1.66
CA PHE A 145 15.81 1.36 2.73
C PHE A 145 14.57 0.78 3.41
N TYR A 146 13.81 0.02 2.63
CA TYR A 146 12.66 -0.73 3.12
C TYR A 146 13.05 -2.19 3.34
N VAL A 147 13.25 -2.55 4.61
CA VAL A 147 13.60 -3.90 5.03
C VAL A 147 12.39 -4.59 5.60
N ILE A 148 12.12 -5.82 5.15
CA ILE A 148 11.12 -6.68 5.75
C ILE A 148 11.76 -7.78 6.58
N GLY A 149 11.02 -8.24 7.59
CA GLY A 149 11.38 -9.37 8.44
C GLY A 149 10.45 -10.55 8.19
N ILE A 150 11.03 -11.75 8.12
CA ILE A 150 10.30 -13.00 7.87
C ILE A 150 10.72 -14.01 8.93
N PHE A 151 9.76 -14.50 9.72
CA PHE A 151 10.00 -15.56 10.69
C PHE A 151 9.92 -16.93 10.01
N THR A 152 10.90 -17.78 10.29
CA THR A 152 10.90 -19.18 9.90
C THR A 152 11.23 -20.06 11.11
N LYS A 153 10.92 -21.35 11.00
CA LYS A 153 11.44 -22.32 11.97
C LYS A 153 12.97 -22.37 11.86
N PRO A 154 13.68 -22.56 12.98
CA PRO A 154 15.12 -22.76 13.01
C PRO A 154 15.67 -23.62 11.85
N GLY A 155 16.61 -23.06 11.09
CA GLY A 155 17.30 -23.75 9.99
C GLY A 155 16.55 -23.79 8.66
N VAL A 156 15.33 -23.23 8.56
CA VAL A 156 14.61 -23.10 7.29
C VAL A 156 15.08 -21.84 6.57
N THR A 157 15.66 -22.01 5.38
CA THR A 157 16.26 -20.91 4.59
C THR A 157 15.45 -20.53 3.35
N SER A 158 14.47 -21.35 2.95
CA SER A 158 13.55 -21.05 1.86
C SER A 158 12.27 -20.40 2.39
N PHE A 159 11.93 -19.22 1.87
CA PHE A 159 10.71 -18.51 2.21
C PHE A 159 10.26 -17.64 1.04
N ASP A 160 8.95 -17.46 0.94
CA ASP A 160 8.32 -16.57 -0.04
C ASP A 160 7.76 -15.34 0.66
N TYR A 161 7.71 -14.20 -0.04
CA TYR A 161 7.14 -12.98 0.49
C TYR A 161 6.42 -12.18 -0.61
N GLY A 162 5.30 -11.57 -0.23
CA GLY A 162 4.59 -10.57 -1.02
C GLY A 162 4.66 -9.22 -0.31
N VAL A 163 4.94 -8.15 -1.05
CA VAL A 163 5.10 -6.81 -0.47
C VAL A 163 4.07 -5.86 -1.06
N VAL A 164 3.29 -5.24 -0.18
CA VAL A 164 2.48 -4.06 -0.51
C VAL A 164 3.16 -2.88 0.16
N SER A 165 4.05 -2.19 -0.56
CA SER A 165 4.83 -1.09 0.00
C SER A 165 3.93 0.11 0.28
N SER A 166 3.73 0.44 1.56
CA SER A 166 3.19 1.72 2.00
C SER A 166 4.21 2.41 2.91
N GLY A 167 4.79 3.52 2.45
CA GLY A 167 5.71 4.34 3.24
C GLY A 167 7.09 3.71 3.40
N SER A 168 7.95 3.87 2.39
CA SER A 168 9.36 3.50 2.47
C SER A 168 10.24 4.73 2.73
N SER A 169 11.16 4.64 3.69
CA SER A 169 12.20 5.66 3.88
C SER A 169 13.14 5.67 2.66
N LYS A 170 13.40 6.87 2.12
CA LYS A 170 14.41 7.05 1.07
C LYS A 170 15.76 6.57 1.58
N ALA A 171 16.51 5.87 0.73
CA ALA A 171 17.88 5.47 1.05
C ALA A 171 18.77 6.72 1.18
N VAL A 172 19.79 6.62 2.03
CA VAL A 172 20.79 7.69 2.23
C VAL A 172 22.14 7.24 1.67
N PRO A 173 22.98 8.17 1.18
CA PRO A 173 24.36 7.87 0.83
C PRO A 173 25.12 7.27 2.00
N LEU A 174 26.02 6.33 1.74
CA LEU A 174 26.86 5.70 2.75
C LEU A 174 28.33 5.71 2.30
N ASP A 175 29.21 6.35 3.05
CA ASP A 175 30.65 6.25 2.87
C ASP A 175 31.16 4.82 3.24
N PRO A 176 32.38 4.43 2.83
CA PRO A 176 32.93 3.12 3.20
C PRO A 176 32.90 2.89 4.72
N GLN A 177 32.39 1.72 5.14
CA GLN A 177 32.15 1.31 6.53
C GLN A 177 31.06 2.12 7.27
N GLU A 178 30.43 3.11 6.64
CA GLU A 178 29.27 3.77 7.19
C GLU A 178 28.05 2.84 7.13
N TYR A 179 27.12 3.03 8.07
CA TYR A 179 25.89 2.27 8.11
C TYR A 179 24.67 3.16 8.37
N ALA A 180 23.53 2.75 7.82
CA ALA A 180 22.22 3.26 8.19
C ALA A 180 21.47 2.17 8.98
N ARG A 181 21.06 2.50 10.20
CA ARG A 181 20.16 1.65 10.99
C ARG A 181 18.73 1.89 10.56
N VAL A 182 18.03 0.83 10.17
CA VAL A 182 16.64 0.92 9.70
C VAL A 182 15.75 -0.08 10.42
N PRO A 183 14.48 0.30 10.69
CA PRO A 183 13.51 -0.62 11.28
C PRO A 183 13.18 -1.74 10.28
N ILE A 184 12.88 -2.91 10.83
CA ILE A 184 12.44 -4.08 10.09
C ILE A 184 10.92 -4.13 10.12
N HIS A 185 10.31 -4.16 8.96
CA HIS A 185 8.86 -4.26 8.83
C HIS A 185 8.42 -5.71 8.78
N ILE A 186 7.62 -6.12 9.75
CA ILE A 186 7.00 -7.45 9.80
C ILE A 186 5.50 -7.25 9.54
N ASP A 187 4.95 -8.02 8.60
CA ASP A 187 3.52 -7.94 8.27
C ASP A 187 2.68 -8.22 9.54
N PRO A 188 1.71 -7.36 9.89
CA PRO A 188 0.80 -7.60 11.01
C PRO A 188 0.14 -8.99 11.00
N LYS A 189 -0.14 -9.55 9.82
CA LYS A 189 -0.69 -10.89 9.69
C LYS A 189 0.31 -11.96 10.15
N THR A 190 1.60 -11.76 9.88
CA THR A 190 2.65 -12.68 10.35
C THR A 190 2.66 -12.76 11.87
N TRP A 191 2.45 -11.63 12.56
CA TRP A 191 2.29 -11.63 14.02
C TRP A 191 1.04 -12.36 14.50
N ALA A 192 -0.09 -12.19 13.79
CA ALA A 192 -1.34 -12.86 14.14
C ALA A 192 -1.29 -14.39 13.98
N ASP A 193 -0.51 -14.88 13.02
CA ASP A 193 -0.37 -16.30 12.70
C ASP A 193 0.79 -16.98 13.48
N LEU A 194 1.55 -16.23 14.27
CA LEU A 194 2.71 -16.76 15.01
C LEU A 194 2.29 -17.46 16.31
N GLU A 195 3.00 -18.53 16.66
CA GLU A 195 2.90 -19.18 17.98
C GLU A 195 4.11 -18.82 18.85
N PRO A 196 4.02 -18.90 20.18
CA PRO A 196 5.18 -18.74 21.05
C PRO A 196 6.24 -19.83 20.77
N GLY A 197 7.50 -19.45 20.61
CA GLY A 197 8.58 -20.38 20.30
C GLY A 197 9.87 -19.74 19.80
N ASN A 198 10.81 -20.57 19.37
CA ASN A 198 12.08 -20.12 18.79
C ASN A 198 11.97 -20.03 17.27
N TYR A 199 12.42 -18.91 16.71
CA TYR A 199 12.35 -18.60 15.28
C TYR A 199 13.67 -18.05 14.77
N ASP A 200 13.92 -18.24 13.48
CA ASP A 200 14.93 -17.49 12.72
C ASP A 200 14.23 -16.31 12.04
N LEU A 201 14.69 -15.09 12.34
CA LEU A 201 14.25 -13.87 11.68
C LEU A 201 15.18 -13.58 10.50
N HIS A 202 14.66 -13.76 9.30
CA HIS A 202 15.33 -13.41 8.05
C HIS A 202 14.99 -11.98 7.64
N THR A 203 15.92 -11.33 6.94
CA THR A 203 15.76 -9.95 6.48
C THR A 203 16.00 -9.84 4.99
N VAL A 204 15.17 -9.00 4.37
CA VAL A 204 15.29 -8.69 2.94
C VAL A 204 15.10 -7.19 2.74
N LEU A 205 16.12 -6.55 2.17
CA LEU A 205 16.02 -5.20 1.62
C LEU A 205 15.40 -5.28 0.23
N ILE A 206 14.13 -4.90 0.13
CA ILE A 206 13.27 -5.18 -1.04
C ILE A 206 13.76 -4.47 -2.31
N GLY A 207 14.08 -3.18 -2.22
CA GLY A 207 14.41 -2.37 -3.40
C GLY A 207 15.61 -2.91 -4.19
N LEU A 208 16.57 -3.50 -3.49
CA LEU A 208 17.80 -4.07 -4.03
C LEU A 208 17.85 -5.59 -4.03
N ASN A 209 16.79 -6.25 -3.55
CA ASN A 209 16.74 -7.69 -3.37
C ASN A 209 17.99 -8.22 -2.63
N LEU A 210 18.37 -7.55 -1.54
CA LEU A 210 19.54 -7.92 -0.73
C LEU A 210 19.06 -8.70 0.49
N HIS A 211 19.53 -9.92 0.64
CA HIS A 211 19.18 -10.82 1.74
C HIS A 211 20.24 -10.75 2.85
N GLY A 212 19.79 -10.82 4.10
CA GLY A 212 20.68 -11.05 5.23
C GLY A 212 21.33 -12.43 5.11
N THR A 213 22.64 -12.50 5.33
CA THR A 213 23.41 -13.75 5.23
C THR A 213 23.19 -14.67 6.43
N VAL A 214 22.98 -14.09 7.61
CA VAL A 214 22.75 -14.81 8.86
C VAL A 214 21.41 -14.37 9.46
N PRO A 215 20.45 -15.29 9.69
CA PRO A 215 19.22 -14.93 10.39
C PRO A 215 19.47 -14.64 11.87
N LEU A 216 18.64 -13.80 12.47
CA LEU A 216 18.66 -13.57 13.92
C LEU A 216 17.81 -14.63 14.61
N ARG A 217 18.43 -15.43 15.49
CA ARG A 217 17.70 -16.39 16.33
C ARG A 217 16.97 -15.63 17.44
N VAL A 218 15.65 -15.76 17.50
CA VAL A 218 14.82 -15.08 18.50
C VAL A 218 13.88 -16.05 19.21
N SER A 219 13.59 -15.77 20.47
CA SER A 219 12.53 -16.44 21.23
C SER A 219 11.34 -15.51 21.32
N VAL A 220 10.23 -15.88 20.68
CA VAL A 220 9.00 -15.10 20.66
C VAL A 220 8.05 -15.64 21.72
N SER A 221 7.62 -14.79 22.65
CA SER A 221 6.65 -15.13 23.70
C SER A 221 5.22 -14.75 23.30
N ALA A 222 4.22 -15.31 24.00
CA ALA A 222 2.82 -14.95 23.82
C ALA A 222 2.56 -13.45 24.09
N GLU A 223 3.30 -12.86 25.03
CA GLU A 223 3.19 -11.44 25.39
C GLU A 223 3.68 -10.53 24.26
N ILE A 224 4.79 -10.90 23.60
CA ILE A 224 5.33 -10.16 22.44
C ILE A 224 4.31 -10.21 21.30
N ILE A 225 3.77 -11.39 20.99
CA ILE A 225 2.75 -11.57 19.96
C ILE A 225 1.53 -10.69 20.24
N ALA A 226 0.98 -10.79 21.45
CA ALA A 226 -0.21 -10.02 21.84
C ALA A 226 0.00 -8.50 21.71
N ARG A 227 1.19 -8.01 22.07
CA ARG A 227 1.55 -6.58 21.97
C ARG A 227 1.62 -6.11 20.51
N HIS A 228 2.24 -6.87 19.62
CA HIS A 228 2.31 -6.51 18.20
C HIS A 228 0.94 -6.60 17.51
N VAL A 229 0.14 -7.61 17.84
CA VAL A 229 -1.24 -7.74 17.34
C VAL A 229 -2.10 -6.54 17.78
N ALA A 230 -1.94 -6.07 19.02
CA ALA A 230 -2.68 -4.91 19.52
C ALA A 230 -2.27 -3.58 18.85
N ARG A 231 -1.00 -3.43 18.42
CA ARG A 231 -0.47 -2.24 17.74
C ARG A 231 -0.81 -2.21 16.24
N ALA A 232 -1.21 -3.33 15.65
CA ALA A 232 -1.48 -3.43 14.22
C ALA A 232 -2.60 -2.46 13.76
N PRO A 233 -2.44 -1.76 12.63
CA PRO A 233 -3.53 -1.00 12.03
C PRO A 233 -4.70 -1.94 11.76
N ARG A 234 -5.91 -1.55 12.16
CA ARG A 234 -7.10 -2.37 11.90
C ARG A 234 -7.18 -2.69 10.40
N PRO A 235 -7.43 -3.96 10.01
CA PRO A 235 -7.45 -4.35 8.62
C PRO A 235 -8.41 -3.46 7.83
N ARG A 236 -8.03 -3.14 6.58
CA ARG A 236 -8.91 -2.39 5.67
C ARG A 236 -10.20 -3.20 5.49
N ARG A 237 -11.33 -2.61 5.85
CA ARG A 237 -12.66 -3.19 5.66
C ARG A 237 -12.82 -3.68 4.22
N THR A 238 -13.32 -4.91 4.08
CA THR A 238 -13.71 -5.49 2.78
C THR A 238 -14.73 -4.59 2.08
N VAL A 239 -14.92 -4.74 0.76
CA VAL A 239 -15.93 -3.98 0.02
C VAL A 239 -17.32 -4.20 0.62
N ALA A 240 -17.65 -5.44 1.00
CA ALA A 240 -18.91 -5.78 1.66
C ALA A 240 -19.06 -5.14 3.05
N GLU A 241 -17.99 -5.05 3.84
CA GLU A 241 -18.01 -4.36 5.14
C GLU A 241 -18.09 -2.83 4.99
N ARG A 242 -17.43 -2.27 3.97
CA ARG A 242 -17.58 -0.85 3.64
C ARG A 242 -19.01 -0.53 3.24
N ARG A 243 -19.59 -1.34 2.36
CA ARG A 243 -20.99 -1.22 1.93
C ARG A 243 -21.95 -1.24 3.12
N ARG A 244 -21.88 -2.29 3.96
CA ARG A 244 -22.71 -2.40 5.17
C ARG A 244 -22.53 -1.23 6.13
N SER A 245 -21.31 -0.71 6.27
CA SER A 245 -21.05 0.46 7.12
C SER A 245 -21.69 1.73 6.57
N VAL A 246 -21.69 1.95 5.25
CA VAL A 246 -22.31 3.13 4.64
C VAL A 246 -23.83 3.01 4.69
N GLU A 247 -24.38 1.82 4.45
CA GLU A 247 -25.82 1.54 4.61
C GLU A 247 -26.29 1.83 6.05
N SER A 248 -25.55 1.34 7.06
CA SER A 248 -25.84 1.62 8.47
C SER A 248 -25.77 3.11 8.83
N GLN A 249 -24.81 3.87 8.25
CA GLN A 249 -24.73 5.32 8.44
C GLN A 249 -25.94 6.05 7.84
N ILE A 250 -26.38 5.64 6.65
CA ILE A 250 -27.58 6.20 6.01
C ILE A 250 -28.80 5.98 6.89
N ASP A 251 -28.98 4.77 7.42
CA ASP A 251 -30.14 4.45 8.27
C ASP A 251 -30.10 5.21 9.61
N GLN A 252 -28.91 5.44 10.17
CA GLN A 252 -28.74 6.31 11.34
C GLN A 252 -29.15 7.76 11.04
N LEU A 253 -28.71 8.32 9.91
CA LEU A 253 -29.05 9.69 9.51
C LEU A 253 -30.56 9.85 9.26
N ARG A 254 -31.20 8.85 8.64
CA ARG A 254 -32.66 8.82 8.47
C ARG A 254 -33.39 8.80 9.80
N SER A 255 -32.89 8.03 10.75
CA SER A 255 -33.45 7.95 12.10
C SER A 255 -33.35 9.29 12.84
N LEU A 256 -32.25 10.03 12.66
CA LEU A 256 -32.09 11.39 13.21
C LEU A 256 -33.05 12.40 12.56
N ILE A 257 -33.29 12.32 11.25
CA ILE A 257 -34.28 13.15 10.56
C ILE A 257 -35.69 12.87 11.09
N SER A 258 -36.06 11.59 11.21
CA SER A 258 -37.35 11.17 11.75
C SER A 258 -37.53 11.62 13.19
N ALA A 259 -36.49 11.46 14.02
CA ALA A 259 -36.50 11.93 15.39
C ALA A 259 -36.65 13.45 15.49
N GLY A 260 -35.95 14.21 14.65
CA GLY A 260 -36.08 15.67 14.62
C GLY A 260 -37.47 16.14 14.20
N ALA A 261 -38.15 15.42 13.31
CA ALA A 261 -39.55 15.69 12.94
C ALA A 261 -40.53 15.42 14.11
N SER A 262 -40.18 14.48 14.99
CA SER A 262 -40.96 14.09 16.17
C SER A 262 -40.40 14.65 17.48
N LEU A 263 -39.63 15.75 17.43
CA LEU A 263 -38.89 16.27 18.59
C LEU A 263 -39.78 16.59 19.79
N ALA A 264 -40.95 17.19 19.59
CA ALA A 264 -41.87 17.53 20.68
C ALA A 264 -42.47 16.28 21.35
N PRO A 265 -43.04 15.30 20.61
CA PRO A 265 -43.41 14.00 21.16
C PRO A 265 -42.27 13.25 21.85
N LEU A 266 -41.04 13.30 21.32
CA LEU A 266 -39.88 12.66 21.94
C LEU A 266 -39.50 13.32 23.27
N ALA A 267 -39.47 14.66 23.32
CA ALA A 267 -39.19 15.39 24.55
C ALA A 267 -40.24 15.11 25.63
N GLN A 268 -41.50 14.93 25.23
CA GLN A 268 -42.58 14.51 26.14
C GLN A 268 -42.40 13.06 26.61
N ALA A 269 -42.04 12.14 25.71
CA ALA A 269 -41.78 10.74 26.04
C ALA A 269 -40.64 10.59 27.05
N VAL A 270 -39.54 11.32 26.83
CA VAL A 270 -38.37 11.32 27.73
C VAL A 270 -38.70 11.99 29.07
N SER A 271 -39.33 13.18 29.06
CA SER A 271 -39.62 13.91 30.30
C SER A 271 -40.69 13.24 31.19
N SER A 272 -41.55 12.39 30.62
CA SER A 272 -42.56 11.62 31.35
C SER A 272 -42.09 10.23 31.80
N SER A 273 -40.83 9.86 31.52
CA SER A 273 -40.25 8.57 31.89
C SER A 273 -39.57 8.65 33.26
N ALA A 274 -39.78 7.63 34.11
CA ALA A 274 -39.17 7.57 35.43
C ALA A 274 -37.72 7.06 35.38
N THR A 275 -37.39 6.27 34.36
CA THR A 275 -36.07 5.66 34.16
C THR A 275 -35.60 5.82 32.71
N GLU A 276 -34.30 5.63 32.48
CA GLU A 276 -33.70 5.59 31.14
C GLU A 276 -34.26 4.42 30.32
N GLU A 277 -34.44 3.25 30.92
CA GLU A 277 -35.04 2.07 30.26
C GLU A 277 -36.46 2.36 29.78
N ASP A 278 -37.29 3.01 30.60
CA ASP A 278 -38.65 3.44 30.21
C ASP A 278 -38.62 4.44 29.04
N ALA A 279 -37.67 5.38 29.05
CA ALA A 279 -37.50 6.37 27.99
C ALA A 279 -37.12 5.70 26.67
N LEU A 280 -36.21 4.72 26.69
CA LEU A 280 -35.80 3.97 25.51
C LEU A 280 -36.94 3.13 24.94
N VAL A 281 -37.74 2.46 25.77
CA VAL A 281 -38.94 1.72 25.31
C VAL A 281 -39.92 2.67 24.61
N ARG A 282 -40.20 3.83 25.20
CA ARG A 282 -41.13 4.81 24.59
C ARG A 282 -40.60 5.43 23.31
N ILE A 283 -39.29 5.65 23.19
CA ILE A 283 -38.66 6.13 21.95
C ILE A 283 -38.80 5.09 20.85
N ARG A 284 -38.56 3.80 21.16
CA ARG A 284 -38.73 2.69 20.21
C ARG A 284 -40.16 2.61 19.69
N ASP A 285 -41.14 2.72 20.57
CA ASP A 285 -42.56 2.66 20.21
C ASP A 285 -42.98 3.87 19.37
N LEU A 286 -42.49 5.07 19.73
CA LEU A 286 -42.84 6.31 19.03
C LEU A 286 -42.25 6.39 17.62
N LEU A 287 -41.02 5.90 17.43
CA LEU A 287 -40.29 5.99 16.16
C LEU A 287 -40.26 4.68 15.37
N VAL A 288 -40.83 3.60 15.92
CA VAL A 288 -40.84 2.25 15.35
C VAL A 288 -39.42 1.82 14.97
N CYS A 289 -38.50 1.88 15.93
CA CYS A 289 -37.08 1.58 15.72
C CYS A 289 -36.54 0.51 16.68
N ASP A 290 -35.37 -0.02 16.34
CA ASP A 290 -34.66 -0.97 17.21
C ASP A 290 -34.03 -0.28 18.43
N GLU A 291 -33.54 -1.10 19.36
CA GLU A 291 -32.97 -0.62 20.62
C GLU A 291 -31.72 0.24 20.42
N GLN A 292 -30.86 -0.13 19.48
CA GLN A 292 -29.63 0.60 19.20
C GLN A 292 -29.91 1.99 18.62
N THR A 293 -30.92 2.09 17.76
CA THR A 293 -31.38 3.37 17.18
C THR A 293 -32.00 4.25 18.27
N ALA A 294 -32.81 3.69 19.17
CA ALA A 294 -33.37 4.43 20.29
C ALA A 294 -32.30 4.97 21.23
N GLN A 295 -31.29 4.18 21.57
CA GLN A 295 -30.14 4.62 22.38
C GLN A 295 -29.37 5.76 21.71
N THR A 296 -29.15 5.66 20.40
CA THR A 296 -28.50 6.70 19.61
C THR A 296 -29.27 8.02 19.67
N ILE A 297 -30.60 7.96 19.50
CA ILE A 297 -31.47 9.15 19.53
C ILE A 297 -31.53 9.74 20.94
N TYR A 298 -31.62 8.91 21.98
CA TYR A 298 -31.61 9.34 23.37
C TYR A 298 -30.31 10.07 23.74
N GLY A 299 -29.16 9.60 23.25
CA GLY A 299 -27.85 10.23 23.43
C GLY A 299 -27.54 11.41 22.49
N SER A 300 -28.43 11.73 21.55
CA SER A 300 -28.19 12.80 20.57
C SER A 300 -28.42 14.20 21.15
N SER A 301 -27.69 15.18 20.65
CA SER A 301 -27.85 16.57 21.09
C SER A 301 -29.08 17.25 20.44
N LEU A 302 -29.68 18.22 21.13
CA LEU A 302 -30.78 19.02 20.56
C LEU A 302 -30.37 19.76 19.27
N ARG A 303 -29.08 20.05 19.11
CA ARG A 303 -28.53 20.65 17.89
C ARG A 303 -28.65 19.72 16.68
N GLU A 304 -28.50 18.41 16.90
CA GLU A 304 -28.56 17.40 15.85
C GLU A 304 -30.01 17.09 15.45
N LEU A 305 -30.93 17.10 16.44
CA LEU A 305 -32.35 16.82 16.26
C LEU A 305 -33.20 18.04 15.83
N ARG A 306 -32.61 19.22 15.67
CA ARG A 306 -33.36 20.41 15.23
C ARG A 306 -33.90 20.20 13.80
N PRO A 307 -35.17 20.55 13.49
CA PRO A 307 -35.72 20.41 12.15
C PRO A 307 -34.90 21.10 11.04
N GLY A 308 -34.28 22.24 11.36
CA GLY A 308 -33.41 22.97 10.42
C GLY A 308 -32.12 22.23 10.02
N ASN A 309 -31.78 21.12 10.70
CA ASN A 309 -30.64 20.26 10.34
C ASN A 309 -31.01 19.17 9.32
N ALA A 310 -32.31 18.93 9.10
CA ALA A 310 -32.78 17.84 8.25
C ALA A 310 -32.27 17.95 6.79
N ALA A 311 -32.22 19.18 6.24
CA ALA A 311 -31.68 19.40 4.90
C ALA A 311 -30.18 19.05 4.79
N THR A 312 -29.39 19.34 5.82
CA THR A 312 -27.97 18.98 5.87
C THR A 312 -27.78 17.47 6.01
N LEU A 313 -28.56 16.81 6.86
CA LEU A 313 -28.53 15.35 7.00
C LEU A 313 -28.97 14.65 5.71
N GLN A 314 -29.96 15.20 5.00
CA GLN A 314 -30.40 14.67 3.71
C GLN A 314 -29.32 14.78 2.63
N GLN A 315 -28.60 15.91 2.57
CA GLN A 315 -27.46 16.07 1.66
C GLN A 315 -26.35 15.03 1.92
N GLN A 316 -26.09 14.73 3.19
CA GLN A 316 -25.13 13.68 3.58
C GLN A 316 -25.60 12.28 3.15
N ILE A 317 -26.88 11.97 3.31
CA ILE A 317 -27.47 10.72 2.79
C ILE A 317 -27.27 10.61 1.27
N ASP A 318 -27.57 11.68 0.53
CA ASP A 318 -27.45 11.69 -0.94
C ASP A 318 -25.99 11.56 -1.41
N GLU A 319 -25.03 12.08 -0.65
CA GLU A 319 -23.60 11.87 -0.90
C GLU A 319 -23.18 10.42 -0.65
N LEU A 320 -23.57 9.85 0.50
CA LEU A 320 -23.27 8.46 0.83
C LEU A 320 -23.91 7.47 -0.15
N ALA A 321 -25.14 7.73 -0.60
CA ALA A 321 -25.82 6.93 -1.61
C ALA A 321 -25.10 6.96 -2.97
N ARG A 322 -24.65 8.15 -3.42
CA ARG A 322 -23.84 8.27 -4.66
C ARG A 322 -22.50 7.56 -4.55
N HIS A 323 -21.94 7.42 -3.36
CA HIS A 323 -20.73 6.64 -3.13
C HIS A 323 -20.99 5.12 -3.22
N LEU A 324 -22.15 4.65 -2.77
CA LEU A 324 -22.56 3.25 -2.90
C LEU A 324 -22.76 2.83 -4.37
N ASP A 325 -23.35 3.68 -5.20
CA ASP A 325 -23.59 3.38 -6.62
C ASP A 325 -22.31 3.28 -7.46
N LYS A 326 -21.19 3.77 -6.94
CA LYS A 326 -19.86 3.76 -7.60
C LYS A 326 -18.94 2.65 -7.12
N THR A 327 -19.36 1.86 -6.12
CA THR A 327 -18.55 0.83 -5.45
C THR A 327 -19.05 -0.57 -5.79
#